data_AF-A0A495V4L4-F1
#
_entry.id   AF-A0A495V4L4-F1
#
_cell.length_a   1.000
_cell.length_b   1.000
_cell.length_c   1.000
_cell.angle_alpha   90.00
_cell.angle_beta   90.00
_cell.angle_gamma   90.00
#
_symmetry.space_group_name_H-M   'P 1'
#
loop_
_entity.id
_entity.type
_entity.pdbx_description
1 polymer ?
#
loop_
_entity_poly.entity_id
_entity_poly.type
_entity_poly.pdbx_seq_one_letter_code
_entity_poly.pdbx_strand_id
1 'polypeptide(L)'
;MNDRLSYDQLYREALSDPELKRTREELEAAMSNAREARRVVFELFQDLDRFSLDDYQPLADIDEGKARLVAFLRAAVEDQGGRYRKIDACRFELTLDARSAPILCTLDRDLAQTDDELVLMGLDHPVLSRLSEQWRAASPAGIGAVTKGDLEQPAVLSMWWVQSFGGGSGSGAYIIPIAVDLEGRRVPAIEKRYRDVFRTSAAHPVLKPSERAELMHGHIEPTLQRELSYRGIASPEKGYASELVAWVEVR
;
A
#
# COMPACT_ATOMS: atom_id res chain seq x y z
N MET A 1 -63.53 -43.75 31.85
CA MET A 1 -62.72 -44.97 31.68
C MET A 1 -62.96 -45.49 30.26
N ASN A 2 -62.21 -45.00 29.25
CA ASN A 2 -62.14 -45.65 27.92
C ASN A 2 -60.96 -45.20 27.02
N ASP A 3 -60.11 -44.25 27.41
CA ASP A 3 -59.04 -43.73 26.51
C ASP A 3 -57.81 -44.65 26.35
N ARG A 4 -57.63 -45.64 27.23
CA ARG A 4 -56.46 -46.52 27.18
C ARG A 4 -56.51 -47.56 26.05
N LEU A 5 -57.70 -47.91 25.55
CA LEU A 5 -57.82 -48.82 24.40
C LEU A 5 -57.53 -48.11 23.06
N SER A 6 -57.61 -46.78 22.99
CA SER A 6 -57.46 -46.03 21.73
C SER A 6 -55.99 -45.78 21.35
N TYR A 7 -55.12 -45.50 22.32
CA TYR A 7 -53.72 -45.19 22.05
C TYR A 7 -52.90 -46.41 21.58
N ASP A 8 -53.15 -47.59 22.16
CA ASP A 8 -52.45 -48.83 21.77
C ASP A 8 -52.91 -49.39 20.42
N GLN A 9 -54.07 -48.96 19.92
CA GLN A 9 -54.55 -49.26 18.57
C GLN A 9 -53.94 -48.29 17.55
N LEU A 10 -53.95 -46.98 17.84
CA LEU A 10 -53.30 -45.95 17.02
C LEU A 10 -51.79 -46.18 16.87
N TYR A 11 -51.11 -46.62 17.93
CA TYR A 11 -49.68 -46.94 17.88
C TYR A 11 -49.38 -48.19 17.05
N ARG A 12 -50.27 -49.19 17.09
CA ARG A 12 -50.15 -50.39 16.26
C ARG A 12 -50.40 -50.09 14.79
N GLU A 13 -51.40 -49.28 14.48
CA GLU A 13 -51.70 -48.83 13.12
C GLU A 13 -50.54 -48.03 12.52
N ALA A 14 -49.93 -47.13 13.30
CA ALA A 14 -48.77 -46.34 12.87
C ALA A 14 -47.49 -47.17 12.63
N LEU A 15 -47.30 -48.29 13.36
CA LEU A 15 -46.18 -49.20 13.12
C LEU A 15 -46.39 -50.12 11.90
N SER A 16 -47.63 -50.30 11.45
CA SER A 16 -47.98 -51.15 10.30
C SER A 16 -48.15 -50.40 8.97
N ASP A 17 -48.05 -49.06 8.97
CA ASP A 17 -48.23 -48.24 7.77
C ASP A 17 -46.93 -48.19 6.91
N PRO A 18 -46.96 -48.70 5.66
CA PRO A 18 -45.82 -48.65 4.75
C PRO A 18 -45.44 -47.24 4.26
N GLU A 19 -46.31 -46.23 4.37
CA GLU A 19 -45.98 -44.84 3.97
C GLU A 19 -45.06 -44.13 4.98
N LEU A 20 -45.05 -44.55 6.25
CA LEU A 20 -44.20 -43.97 7.32
C LEU A 20 -42.70 -44.33 7.20
N LYS A 21 -42.33 -45.29 6.36
CA LYS A 21 -40.92 -45.58 6.06
C LYS A 21 -40.27 -44.48 5.22
N ARG A 22 -41.05 -43.83 4.35
CA ARG A 22 -40.57 -42.76 3.45
C ARG A 22 -40.28 -41.46 4.21
N THR A 23 -41.06 -41.14 5.24
CA THR A 23 -40.84 -39.97 6.11
C THR A 23 -39.66 -40.15 7.07
N ARG A 24 -39.34 -41.39 7.50
CA ARG A 24 -38.15 -41.64 8.33
C ARG A 24 -36.86 -41.43 7.55
N GLU A 25 -36.79 -41.92 6.31
CA GLU A 25 -35.65 -41.72 5.41
C GLU A 25 -35.47 -40.24 5.06
N GLU A 26 -36.57 -39.49 4.82
CA GLU A 26 -36.51 -38.05 4.58
C GLU A 26 -36.07 -37.24 5.80
N LEU A 27 -36.52 -37.60 7.01
CA LEU A 27 -36.05 -36.99 8.26
C LEU A 27 -34.57 -37.29 8.52
N GLU A 28 -34.12 -38.51 8.25
CA GLU A 28 -32.72 -38.93 8.41
C GLU A 28 -31.82 -38.20 7.40
N ALA A 29 -32.27 -38.04 6.16
CA ALA A 29 -31.61 -37.23 5.13
C ALA A 29 -31.55 -35.74 5.52
N ALA A 30 -32.64 -35.17 6.03
CA ALA A 30 -32.67 -33.77 6.47
C ALA A 30 -31.75 -33.53 7.68
N MET A 31 -31.71 -34.46 8.65
CA MET A 31 -30.80 -34.39 9.78
C MET A 31 -29.33 -34.57 9.38
N SER A 32 -29.06 -35.44 8.39
CA SER A 32 -27.70 -35.60 7.83
C SER A 32 -27.25 -34.32 7.14
N ASN A 33 -28.10 -33.74 6.29
CA ASN A 33 -27.80 -32.51 5.56
C ASN A 33 -27.62 -31.32 6.52
N ALA A 34 -28.42 -31.23 7.59
CA ALA A 34 -28.25 -30.21 8.62
C ALA A 34 -26.93 -30.38 9.41
N ARG A 35 -26.49 -31.62 9.67
CA ARG A 35 -25.19 -31.89 10.33
C ARG A 35 -24.02 -31.57 9.41
N GLU A 36 -24.14 -31.86 8.13
CA GLU A 36 -23.14 -31.56 7.11
C GLU A 36 -23.02 -30.06 6.87
N ALA A 37 -24.13 -29.34 6.73
CA ALA A 37 -24.16 -27.88 6.66
C ALA A 37 -23.54 -27.24 7.91
N ARG A 38 -23.85 -27.75 9.11
CA ARG A 38 -23.22 -27.27 10.36
C ARG A 38 -21.71 -27.48 10.35
N ARG A 39 -21.23 -28.60 9.80
CA ARG A 39 -19.80 -28.91 9.71
C ARG A 39 -19.09 -28.04 8.67
N VAL A 40 -19.68 -27.84 7.49
CA VAL A 40 -19.14 -26.95 6.45
C VAL A 40 -19.08 -25.50 6.94
N VAL A 41 -20.12 -25.03 7.64
CA VAL A 41 -20.10 -23.71 8.28
C VAL A 41 -19.01 -23.64 9.35
N PHE A 42 -18.83 -24.68 10.16
CA PHE A 42 -17.75 -24.73 11.15
C PHE A 42 -16.35 -24.75 10.51
N GLU A 43 -16.17 -25.46 9.38
CA GLU A 43 -14.91 -25.46 8.61
C GLU A 43 -14.62 -24.06 8.00
N LEU A 44 -15.64 -23.36 7.47
CA LEU A 44 -15.53 -21.97 7.03
C LEU A 44 -15.14 -21.00 8.16
N PHE A 45 -15.60 -21.27 9.39
CA PHE A 45 -15.22 -20.47 10.57
C PHE A 45 -13.85 -20.86 11.15
N GLN A 46 -13.39 -22.11 11.00
CA GLN A 46 -12.03 -22.50 11.39
C GLN A 46 -10.95 -21.86 10.53
N ASP A 47 -11.25 -21.53 9.26
CA ASP A 47 -10.33 -20.73 8.44
C ASP A 47 -10.17 -19.27 8.95
N LEU A 48 -11.07 -18.80 9.82
CA LEU A 48 -10.97 -17.50 10.48
C LEU A 48 -10.24 -17.53 11.82
N ASP A 49 -9.96 -18.71 12.42
CA ASP A 49 -9.13 -18.82 13.63
C ASP A 49 -7.67 -18.40 13.40
N ARG A 50 -7.27 -18.22 12.13
CA ARG A 50 -5.98 -17.66 11.72
C ARG A 50 -5.99 -16.14 11.56
N PHE A 51 -7.12 -15.48 11.80
CA PHE A 51 -7.26 -14.04 11.71
C PHE A 51 -7.07 -13.43 13.11
N SER A 52 -5.81 -13.27 13.53
CA SER A 52 -5.52 -12.52 14.76
C SER A 52 -5.33 -11.05 14.43
N LEU A 53 -6.06 -10.18 15.14
CA LEU A 53 -5.75 -8.73 15.13
C LEU A 53 -4.34 -8.46 15.66
N ASP A 54 -3.77 -9.38 16.46
CA ASP A 54 -2.39 -9.28 16.96
C ASP A 54 -1.36 -9.42 15.82
N ASP A 55 -1.68 -10.12 14.73
CA ASP A 55 -0.80 -10.19 13.55
C ASP A 55 -0.68 -8.84 12.83
N TYR A 56 -1.59 -7.90 13.09
CA TYR A 56 -1.58 -6.52 12.58
C TYR A 56 -1.03 -5.52 13.61
N GLN A 57 -0.72 -5.96 14.83
CA GLN A 57 -0.18 -5.10 15.89
C GLN A 57 1.15 -4.42 15.51
N PRO A 58 2.07 -5.04 14.73
CA PRO A 58 3.24 -4.35 14.19
C PRO A 58 2.92 -3.26 13.15
N LEU A 59 1.74 -3.32 12.53
CA LEU A 59 1.23 -2.29 11.61
C LEU A 59 0.41 -1.21 12.35
N ALA A 60 0.20 -1.35 13.66
CA ALA A 60 -0.57 -0.41 14.46
C ALA A 60 0.19 0.87 14.78
N ASP A 61 1.54 0.85 14.79
CA ASP A 61 2.35 2.07 14.87
C ASP A 61 2.37 2.79 13.51
N ILE A 62 1.26 3.51 13.29
CA ILE A 62 1.05 4.34 12.10
C ILE A 62 1.59 5.75 12.29
N ASP A 63 2.22 6.08 13.43
CA ASP A 63 2.63 7.44 13.75
C ASP A 63 3.77 7.90 12.84
N GLU A 64 4.71 7.02 12.48
CA GLU A 64 5.71 7.32 11.46
C GLU A 64 5.06 7.56 10.08
N GLY A 65 4.02 6.81 9.74
CA GLY A 65 3.23 7.00 8.53
C GLY A 65 2.53 8.37 8.49
N LYS A 66 1.83 8.71 9.57
CA LYS A 66 1.15 9.99 9.76
C LYS A 66 2.13 11.16 9.69
N ALA A 67 3.25 11.06 10.38
CA ALA A 67 4.28 12.10 10.37
C ALA A 67 4.83 12.34 8.95
N ARG A 68 5.08 11.27 8.18
CA ARG A 68 5.49 11.39 6.78
C ARG A 68 4.43 12.01 5.89
N LEU A 69 3.16 11.66 6.09
CA LEU A 69 2.04 12.25 5.35
C LEU A 69 1.94 13.77 5.61
N VAL A 70 2.02 14.20 6.86
CA VAL A 70 2.02 15.64 7.21
C VAL A 70 3.24 16.34 6.62
N ALA A 71 4.43 15.75 6.73
CA ALA A 71 5.65 16.33 6.16
C ALA A 71 5.55 16.52 4.65
N PHE A 72 5.01 15.52 3.94
CA PHE A 72 4.76 15.61 2.50
C PHE A 72 3.72 16.69 2.18
N LEU A 73 2.55 16.68 2.84
CA LEU A 73 1.50 17.67 2.60
C LEU A 73 2.03 19.09 2.79
N ARG A 74 2.76 19.33 3.87
CA ARG A 74 3.37 20.62 4.15
C ARG A 74 4.31 21.05 3.03
N ALA A 75 5.28 20.21 2.66
CA ALA A 75 6.25 20.54 1.63
C ALA A 75 5.59 20.76 0.26
N ALA A 76 4.65 19.89 -0.12
CA ALA A 76 3.98 19.97 -1.42
C ALA A 76 3.05 21.20 -1.53
N VAL A 77 2.38 21.59 -0.44
CA VAL A 77 1.52 22.78 -0.43
C VAL A 77 2.34 24.07 -0.40
N GLU A 78 3.42 24.12 0.38
CA GLU A 78 4.32 25.28 0.43
C GLU A 78 4.99 25.54 -0.93
N ASP A 79 5.38 24.48 -1.66
CA ASP A 79 5.94 24.59 -3.02
C ASP A 79 4.96 25.22 -4.03
N GLN A 80 3.66 25.02 -3.85
CA GLN A 80 2.61 25.59 -4.70
C GLN A 80 2.21 27.02 -4.32
N GLY A 81 2.93 27.64 -3.37
CA GLY A 81 2.56 28.95 -2.81
C GLY A 81 1.32 28.90 -1.91
N GLY A 82 0.91 27.70 -1.51
CA GLY A 82 -0.09 27.47 -0.47
C GLY A 82 0.49 27.66 0.93
N ARG A 83 -0.28 27.25 1.94
CA ARG A 83 0.12 27.33 3.34
C ARG A 83 -0.33 26.12 4.14
N TYR A 84 0.55 25.64 5.00
CA TYR A 84 0.25 24.71 6.07
C TYR A 84 0.28 25.45 7.41
N ARG A 85 -0.75 25.29 8.25
CA ARG A 85 -0.76 25.83 9.62
C ARG A 85 -1.23 24.76 10.61
N LYS A 86 -0.34 24.35 11.50
CA LYS A 86 -0.70 23.49 12.64
C LYS A 86 -1.55 24.27 13.62
N ILE A 87 -2.69 23.71 14.03
CA ILE A 87 -3.58 24.31 15.05
C ILE A 87 -3.29 23.67 16.39
N ASP A 88 -3.31 22.33 16.45
CA ASP A 88 -2.99 21.55 17.64
C ASP A 88 -2.35 20.20 17.27
N ALA A 89 -2.35 19.23 18.19
CA ALA A 89 -1.75 17.91 17.97
C ALA A 89 -2.45 17.10 16.87
N CYS A 90 -3.76 17.23 16.72
CA CYS A 90 -4.57 16.42 15.81
C CYS A 90 -5.14 17.24 14.63
N ARG A 91 -5.20 18.57 14.74
CA ARG A 91 -5.80 19.46 13.74
C ARG A 91 -4.79 20.37 13.06
N PHE A 92 -4.97 20.56 11.77
CA PHE A 92 -4.18 21.49 10.97
C PHE A 92 -5.03 22.09 9.85
N GLU A 93 -4.61 23.23 9.35
CA GLU A 93 -5.25 23.93 8.25
C GLU A 93 -4.34 23.86 7.02
N LEU A 94 -4.96 23.59 5.87
CA LEU A 94 -4.31 23.63 4.55
C LEU A 94 -4.95 24.67 3.66
N THR A 95 -4.12 25.49 3.04
CA THR A 95 -4.52 26.37 1.94
C THR A 95 -3.73 25.92 0.72
N LEU A 96 -4.39 25.33 -0.29
CA LEU A 96 -3.69 24.68 -1.41
C LEU A 96 -2.93 25.67 -2.31
N ASP A 97 -3.49 26.85 -2.52
CA ASP A 97 -2.87 27.96 -3.22
C ASP A 97 -3.33 29.28 -2.59
N ALA A 98 -2.72 30.40 -2.99
CA ALA A 98 -3.03 31.71 -2.44
C ALA A 98 -4.49 32.19 -2.63
N ARG A 99 -5.30 31.49 -3.45
CA ARG A 99 -6.69 31.85 -3.76
C ARG A 99 -7.70 30.86 -3.18
N SER A 100 -7.24 29.70 -2.71
CA SER A 100 -8.07 28.65 -2.15
C SER A 100 -8.52 28.99 -0.74
N ALA A 101 -9.76 28.61 -0.40
CA ALA A 101 -10.22 28.69 0.97
C ALA A 101 -9.41 27.71 1.86
N PRO A 102 -9.16 28.06 3.14
CA PRO A 102 -8.52 27.14 4.06
C PRO A 102 -9.42 25.92 4.33
N ILE A 103 -8.81 24.74 4.36
CA ILE A 103 -9.45 23.45 4.66
C ILE A 103 -8.96 23.03 6.04
N LEU A 104 -9.89 22.77 6.96
CA LEU A 104 -9.58 22.23 8.27
C LEU A 104 -9.45 20.71 8.16
N CYS A 105 -8.32 20.17 8.60
CA CYS A 105 -7.94 18.78 8.38
C CYS A 105 -7.52 18.08 9.68
N THR A 106 -7.70 16.77 9.69
CA THR A 106 -7.24 15.87 10.76
C THR A 106 -6.73 14.55 10.17
N LEU A 107 -5.81 13.87 10.87
CA LEU A 107 -5.44 12.46 10.60
C LEU A 107 -6.12 11.49 11.57
N ASP A 108 -6.94 12.01 12.48
CA ASP A 108 -7.69 11.25 13.47
C ASP A 108 -9.09 10.97 12.95
N ARG A 109 -9.41 9.68 12.82
CA ARG A 109 -10.68 9.21 12.29
C ARG A 109 -11.84 9.51 13.23
N ASP A 110 -11.63 9.43 14.54
CA ASP A 110 -12.69 9.61 15.53
C ASP A 110 -13.08 11.10 15.59
N LEU A 111 -12.09 11.99 15.48
CA LEU A 111 -12.35 13.43 15.36
C LEU A 111 -13.12 13.76 14.08
N ALA A 112 -12.73 13.19 12.93
CA ALA A 112 -13.44 13.42 11.67
C ALA A 112 -14.87 12.86 11.64
N GLN A 113 -15.18 11.86 12.48
CA GLN A 113 -16.55 11.35 12.64
C GLN A 113 -17.41 12.21 13.56
N THR A 114 -16.79 12.97 14.46
CA THR A 114 -17.48 13.78 15.46
C THR A 114 -17.72 15.21 14.99
N ASP A 115 -16.86 15.73 14.11
CA ASP A 115 -16.85 17.11 13.64
C ASP A 115 -16.89 17.14 12.11
N ASP A 116 -18.07 17.43 11.55
CA ASP A 116 -18.31 17.44 10.10
C ASP A 116 -17.50 18.51 9.35
N GLU A 117 -16.95 19.52 10.06
CA GLU A 117 -16.08 20.53 9.47
C GLU A 117 -14.64 20.01 9.26
N LEU A 118 -14.26 18.91 9.91
CA LEU A 118 -12.93 18.30 9.79
C LEU A 118 -12.84 17.34 8.61
N VAL A 119 -11.97 17.65 7.66
CA VAL A 119 -11.62 16.73 6.58
C VAL A 119 -10.61 15.70 7.06
N LEU A 120 -10.99 14.41 7.01
CA LEU A 120 -10.05 13.31 7.25
C LEU A 120 -9.05 13.22 6.09
N MET A 121 -7.79 13.51 6.39
CA MET A 121 -6.70 13.36 5.44
C MET A 121 -6.14 11.94 5.47
N GLY A 122 -6.11 11.31 4.30
CA GLY A 122 -5.59 9.96 4.10
C GLY A 122 -4.86 9.83 2.77
N LEU A 123 -4.30 8.65 2.51
CA LEU A 123 -3.55 8.38 1.27
C LEU A 123 -4.42 8.52 0.01
N ASP A 124 -5.69 8.14 0.12
CA ASP A 124 -6.65 8.19 -1.00
C ASP A 124 -7.40 9.53 -1.11
N HIS A 125 -7.08 10.50 -0.24
CA HIS A 125 -7.77 11.78 -0.28
C HIS A 125 -7.42 12.53 -1.58
N PRO A 126 -8.41 13.11 -2.31
CA PRO A 126 -8.17 13.74 -3.61
C PRO A 126 -7.07 14.81 -3.63
N VAL A 127 -6.92 15.56 -2.53
CA VAL A 127 -5.83 16.53 -2.38
C VAL A 127 -4.47 15.83 -2.43
N LEU A 128 -4.31 14.72 -1.72
CA LEU A 128 -3.04 14.00 -1.71
C LEU A 128 -2.75 13.38 -3.08
N SER A 129 -3.74 12.79 -3.72
CA SER A 129 -3.61 12.23 -5.07
C SER A 129 -3.16 13.30 -6.05
N ARG A 130 -3.81 14.48 -6.04
CA ARG A 130 -3.43 15.62 -6.89
C ARG A 130 -2.00 16.09 -6.63
N LEU A 131 -1.63 16.28 -5.36
CA LEU A 131 -0.28 16.72 -5.00
C LEU A 131 0.77 15.68 -5.44
N SER A 132 0.47 14.39 -5.28
CA SER A 132 1.36 13.30 -5.67
C SER A 132 1.51 13.20 -7.18
N GLU A 133 0.42 13.27 -7.95
CA GLU A 133 0.42 13.26 -9.41
C GLU A 133 1.24 14.40 -9.99
N GLN A 134 1.18 15.58 -9.39
CA GLN A 134 1.98 16.72 -9.84
C GLN A 134 3.48 16.48 -9.70
N TRP A 135 3.93 15.92 -8.58
CA TRP A 135 5.35 15.59 -8.39
C TRP A 135 5.82 14.44 -9.27
N ARG A 136 4.92 13.51 -9.62
CA ARG A 136 5.20 12.50 -10.65
C ARG A 136 5.35 13.13 -12.03
N ALA A 137 4.51 14.11 -12.36
CA ALA A 137 4.61 14.87 -13.61
C ALA A 137 5.74 15.92 -13.64
N ALA A 138 6.61 15.96 -12.63
CA ALA A 138 7.71 16.92 -12.57
C ALA A 138 8.67 16.73 -13.76
N SER A 139 9.13 17.85 -14.33
CA SER A 139 10.09 17.78 -15.42
C SER A 139 11.43 17.17 -14.96
N PRO A 140 12.22 16.58 -15.87
CA PRO A 140 13.54 16.04 -15.54
C PRO A 140 14.48 17.05 -14.84
N ALA A 141 14.30 18.35 -15.09
CA ALA A 141 15.08 19.39 -14.43
C ALA A 141 14.69 19.61 -12.95
N GLY A 142 13.48 19.22 -12.55
CA GLY A 142 12.95 19.39 -11.19
C GLY A 142 13.19 18.21 -10.24
N ILE A 143 13.66 17.07 -10.76
CA ILE A 143 13.91 15.85 -9.97
C ILE A 143 15.39 15.66 -9.59
N GLY A 144 16.26 16.58 -10.03
CA GLY A 144 17.69 16.54 -9.80
C GLY A 144 18.10 17.29 -8.53
N ALA A 145 18.92 16.65 -7.70
CA ALA A 145 19.51 17.26 -6.51
C ALA A 145 20.99 16.89 -6.36
N VAL A 146 21.70 17.64 -5.53
CA VAL A 146 23.10 17.37 -5.16
C VAL A 146 23.21 17.50 -3.66
N THR A 147 23.78 16.49 -3.02
CA THR A 147 23.86 16.38 -1.56
C THR A 147 25.29 16.09 -1.15
N LYS A 148 25.65 16.48 0.07
CA LYS A 148 26.88 15.97 0.70
C LYS A 148 26.68 14.51 1.07
N GLY A 149 27.74 13.74 1.00
CA GLY A 149 27.86 12.36 1.40
C GLY A 149 29.16 12.13 2.14
N ASP A 150 29.21 11.03 2.88
CA ASP A 150 30.44 10.54 3.51
C ASP A 150 30.97 9.38 2.68
N LEU A 151 31.44 9.72 1.47
CA LEU A 151 31.93 8.75 0.50
C LEU A 151 33.38 9.06 0.15
N GLU A 152 34.18 8.01 -0.08
CA GLU A 152 35.54 8.16 -0.60
C GLU A 152 35.54 8.69 -2.05
N GLN A 153 34.50 8.34 -2.82
CA GLN A 153 34.32 8.77 -4.20
C GLN A 153 32.87 9.22 -4.44
N PRO A 154 32.63 10.27 -5.26
CA PRO A 154 31.29 10.70 -5.60
C PRO A 154 30.48 9.58 -6.27
N ALA A 155 29.19 9.58 -6.01
CA ALA A 155 28.26 8.62 -6.58
C ALA A 155 26.97 9.31 -7.04
N VAL A 156 26.24 8.64 -7.93
CA VAL A 156 24.90 9.02 -8.34
C VAL A 156 23.93 7.99 -7.81
N LEU A 157 22.88 8.46 -7.13
CA LEU A 157 21.69 7.69 -6.77
C LEU A 157 20.55 8.10 -7.70
N SER A 158 19.99 7.13 -8.41
CA SER A 158 18.74 7.27 -9.16
C SER A 158 17.62 6.48 -8.47
N MET A 159 16.41 7.03 -8.46
CA MET A 159 15.23 6.35 -7.92
C MET A 159 14.17 6.20 -8.99
N TRP A 160 13.67 4.97 -9.12
CA TRP A 160 12.74 4.61 -10.17
C TRP A 160 11.42 4.14 -9.57
N TRP A 161 10.32 4.76 -9.98
CA TRP A 161 8.99 4.21 -9.79
C TRP A 161 8.73 3.20 -10.90
N VAL A 162 8.47 1.96 -10.52
CA VAL A 162 8.22 0.87 -11.47
C VAL A 162 6.87 0.27 -11.21
N GLN A 163 6.03 0.23 -12.23
CA GLN A 163 4.72 -0.38 -12.21
C GLN A 163 4.74 -1.64 -13.09
N SER A 164 4.42 -2.79 -12.52
CA SER A 164 4.31 -4.06 -13.25
C SER A 164 2.87 -4.35 -13.67
N PHE A 165 2.71 -4.93 -14.85
CA PHE A 165 1.43 -5.31 -15.45
C PHE A 165 1.49 -6.78 -15.93
N GLY A 166 0.48 -7.59 -15.63
CA GLY A 166 0.41 -8.99 -16.07
C GLY A 166 -0.76 -9.76 -15.44
N GLY A 167 -1.13 -10.90 -16.03
CA GLY A 167 -2.27 -11.73 -15.58
C GLY A 167 -1.95 -12.56 -14.33
N GLY A 168 -2.76 -12.40 -13.28
CA GLY A 168 -2.60 -13.04 -11.96
C GLY A 168 -2.72 -12.02 -10.82
N SER A 169 -2.52 -12.46 -9.56
CA SER A 169 -2.38 -11.53 -8.43
C SER A 169 -1.09 -10.71 -8.57
N GLY A 170 -1.24 -9.43 -8.85
CA GLY A 170 -0.21 -8.43 -8.54
C GLY A 170 0.25 -7.59 -9.72
N SER A 171 -0.63 -6.72 -10.22
CA SER A 171 -0.13 -5.39 -10.56
C SER A 171 0.47 -4.78 -9.28
N GLY A 172 1.71 -4.34 -9.37
CA GLY A 172 2.50 -3.89 -8.22
C GLY A 172 3.26 -2.64 -8.57
N ALA A 173 3.45 -1.77 -7.58
CA ALA A 173 4.26 -0.58 -7.72
C ALA A 173 5.45 -0.63 -6.76
N TYR A 174 6.63 -0.28 -7.27
CA TYR A 174 7.91 -0.43 -6.59
C TYR A 174 8.73 0.85 -6.72
N ILE A 175 9.48 1.19 -5.66
CA ILE A 175 10.57 2.15 -5.74
C ILE A 175 11.88 1.36 -5.78
N ILE A 176 12.67 1.56 -6.84
CA ILE A 176 13.95 0.88 -7.04
C ILE A 176 15.07 1.92 -7.04
N PRO A 177 15.87 1.98 -5.96
CA PRO A 177 17.08 2.79 -5.95
C PRO A 177 18.21 2.05 -6.68
N ILE A 178 18.87 2.74 -7.60
CA ILE A 178 20.10 2.29 -8.26
C ILE A 178 21.18 3.34 -8.00
N ALA A 179 22.28 2.94 -7.37
CA ALA A 179 23.41 3.83 -7.11
C ALA A 179 24.67 3.33 -7.83
N VAL A 180 25.38 4.24 -8.49
CA VAL A 180 26.64 3.96 -9.19
C VAL A 180 27.68 5.03 -8.87
N ASP A 181 28.97 4.66 -8.87
CA ASP A 181 30.07 5.63 -8.86
C ASP A 181 30.30 6.23 -10.25
N LEU A 182 31.32 7.08 -10.38
CA LEU A 182 31.65 7.77 -11.64
C LEU A 182 32.19 6.82 -12.72
N GLU A 183 32.63 5.62 -12.36
CA GLU A 183 33.04 4.56 -13.28
C GLU A 183 31.91 3.58 -13.61
N GLY A 184 30.69 3.83 -13.09
CA GLY A 184 29.52 3.00 -13.34
C GLY A 184 29.46 1.72 -12.49
N ARG A 185 30.30 1.58 -11.46
CA ARG A 185 30.24 0.45 -10.52
C ARG A 185 29.14 0.71 -9.50
N ARG A 186 28.36 -0.33 -9.18
CA ARG A 186 27.22 -0.23 -8.25
C ARG A 186 27.70 0.08 -6.82
N VAL A 187 26.96 0.92 -6.10
CA VAL A 187 27.22 1.30 -4.69
C VAL A 187 26.05 0.87 -3.78
N PRO A 188 25.92 -0.42 -3.42
CA PRO A 188 24.77 -0.94 -2.66
C PRO A 188 24.56 -0.30 -1.28
N ALA A 189 25.61 0.26 -0.68
CA ALA A 189 25.52 0.93 0.62
C ALA A 189 24.58 2.14 0.58
N ILE A 190 24.61 2.91 -0.52
CA ILE A 190 23.72 4.05 -0.74
C ILE A 190 22.30 3.55 -1.01
N GLU A 191 22.14 2.51 -1.84
CA GLU A 191 20.81 1.97 -2.18
C GLU A 191 20.05 1.47 -0.94
N LYS A 192 20.73 0.82 0.01
CA LYS A 192 20.12 0.35 1.26
C LYS A 192 19.68 1.51 2.17
N ARG A 193 20.33 2.66 2.05
CA ARG A 193 20.15 3.84 2.90
C ARG A 193 19.69 5.06 2.09
N TYR A 194 19.01 4.84 0.97
CA TYR A 194 18.69 5.90 0.00
C TYR A 194 17.91 7.07 0.62
N ARG A 195 17.11 6.81 1.66
CA ARG A 195 16.34 7.85 2.38
C ARG A 195 17.23 8.85 3.11
N ASP A 196 18.42 8.45 3.54
CA ASP A 196 19.34 9.31 4.28
C ASP A 196 19.86 10.45 3.40
N VAL A 197 20.01 10.19 2.09
CA VAL A 197 20.45 11.19 1.10
C VAL A 197 19.53 12.41 1.08
N PHE A 198 18.22 12.24 1.25
CA PHE A 198 17.25 13.35 1.27
C PHE A 198 17.27 14.17 2.57
N ARG A 199 18.01 13.72 3.58
CA ARG A 199 18.15 14.43 4.87
C ARG A 199 19.46 15.20 4.96
N THR A 200 20.36 15.03 4.00
CA THR A 200 21.67 15.67 4.01
C THR A 200 21.62 17.07 3.37
N SER A 201 22.55 17.94 3.76
CA SER A 201 22.64 19.28 3.20
C SER A 201 22.99 19.29 1.71
N ALA A 202 22.48 20.29 1.01
CA ALA A 202 22.77 20.53 -0.40
C ALA A 202 24.27 20.73 -0.67
N ALA A 203 24.70 20.31 -1.85
CA ALA A 203 26.05 20.49 -2.38
C ALA A 203 26.01 21.10 -3.80
N HIS A 204 27.19 21.28 -4.39
CA HIS A 204 27.32 21.79 -5.76
C HIS A 204 27.52 20.64 -6.75
N PRO A 205 26.86 20.67 -7.92
CA PRO A 205 27.02 19.63 -8.93
C PRO A 205 28.46 19.57 -9.41
N VAL A 206 28.95 18.34 -9.60
CA VAL A 206 30.29 18.10 -10.15
C VAL A 206 30.18 17.57 -11.59
N LEU A 207 29.10 16.85 -11.88
CA LEU A 207 28.88 16.24 -13.18
C LEU A 207 28.33 17.23 -14.20
N LYS A 208 28.88 17.18 -15.41
CA LYS A 208 28.35 17.85 -16.60
C LYS A 208 27.15 17.08 -17.16
N PRO A 209 26.25 17.75 -17.92
CA PRO A 209 25.11 17.07 -18.54
C PRO A 209 25.46 15.85 -19.40
N SER A 210 26.60 15.88 -20.10
CA SER A 210 27.08 14.74 -20.90
C SER A 210 27.46 13.53 -20.03
N GLU A 211 28.15 13.76 -18.91
CA GLU A 211 28.57 12.71 -17.98
C GLU A 211 27.35 12.09 -17.29
N ARG A 212 26.33 12.89 -16.97
CA ARG A 212 25.05 12.39 -16.45
C ARG A 212 24.35 11.47 -17.46
N ALA A 213 24.30 11.88 -18.73
CA ALA A 213 23.68 11.09 -19.79
C ALA A 213 24.43 9.76 -20.03
N GLU A 214 25.77 9.80 -19.98
CA GLU A 214 26.61 8.60 -20.09
C GLU A 214 26.39 7.63 -18.94
N LEU A 215 26.37 8.11 -17.70
CA LEU A 215 26.04 7.28 -16.53
C LEU A 215 24.63 6.70 -16.62
N MET A 216 23.65 7.50 -17.07
CA MET A 216 22.27 7.08 -17.22
C MET A 216 22.13 5.90 -18.20
N HIS A 217 22.54 6.11 -19.44
CA HIS A 217 22.33 5.14 -20.52
C HIS A 217 23.35 4.00 -20.49
N GLY A 218 24.60 4.28 -20.09
CA GLY A 218 25.68 3.31 -20.06
C GLY A 218 25.61 2.34 -18.88
N HIS A 219 25.12 2.81 -17.73
CA HIS A 219 25.24 2.05 -16.47
C HIS A 219 23.93 1.90 -15.70
N ILE A 220 23.17 2.97 -15.51
CA ILE A 220 21.97 2.95 -14.64
C ILE A 220 20.83 2.17 -15.28
N GLU A 221 20.43 2.50 -16.52
CA GLU A 221 19.32 1.84 -17.21
C GLU A 221 19.57 0.33 -17.39
N PRO A 222 20.76 -0.14 -17.84
CA PRO A 222 21.05 -1.57 -17.91
C PRO A 222 21.05 -2.26 -16.54
N THR A 223 21.42 -1.54 -15.48
CA THR A 223 21.38 -2.08 -14.11
C THR A 223 19.97 -2.20 -13.59
N LEU A 224 19.11 -1.20 -13.84
CA LEU A 224 17.68 -1.26 -13.53
C LEU A 224 17.03 -2.45 -14.24
N GLN A 225 17.27 -2.63 -15.54
CA GLN A 225 16.67 -3.74 -16.30
C GLN A 225 17.05 -5.10 -15.70
N ARG A 226 18.33 -5.30 -15.36
CA ARG A 226 18.81 -6.53 -14.71
C ARG A 226 18.16 -6.75 -13.34
N GLU A 227 18.04 -5.69 -12.54
CA GLU A 227 17.40 -5.74 -11.22
C GLU A 227 15.91 -6.12 -11.32
N LEU A 228 15.20 -5.55 -12.29
CA LEU A 228 13.80 -5.84 -12.56
C LEU A 228 13.56 -7.29 -12.98
N SER A 229 14.44 -7.84 -13.83
CA SER A 229 14.40 -9.26 -14.19
C SER A 229 14.73 -10.15 -13.00
N TYR A 230 15.75 -9.81 -12.21
CA TYR A 230 16.14 -10.59 -11.04
C TYR A 230 15.03 -10.68 -9.99
N ARG A 231 14.29 -9.58 -9.76
CA ARG A 231 13.14 -9.54 -8.84
C ARG A 231 11.85 -10.15 -9.42
N GLY A 232 11.86 -10.60 -10.68
CA GLY A 232 10.66 -11.11 -11.36
C GLY A 232 9.57 -10.06 -11.61
N ILE A 233 9.93 -8.76 -11.55
CA ILE A 233 9.04 -7.63 -11.83
C ILE A 233 8.86 -7.50 -13.34
N ALA A 234 9.93 -7.74 -14.11
CA ALA A 234 9.92 -7.77 -15.56
C ALA A 234 10.19 -9.21 -16.06
N SER A 235 9.30 -9.74 -16.89
CA SER A 235 9.49 -11.03 -17.58
C SER A 235 8.89 -10.95 -18.99
N PRO A 236 9.17 -11.92 -19.89
CA PRO A 236 8.56 -11.93 -21.21
C PRO A 236 7.02 -11.94 -21.19
N GLU A 237 6.41 -12.42 -20.10
CA GLU A 237 4.97 -12.49 -19.89
C GLU A 237 4.41 -11.33 -19.05
N LYS A 238 5.28 -10.51 -18.44
CA LYS A 238 4.93 -9.39 -17.56
C LYS A 238 5.57 -8.09 -18.05
N GLY A 239 4.73 -7.20 -18.54
CA GLY A 239 5.15 -5.85 -18.92
C GLY A 239 5.42 -4.99 -17.68
N TYR A 240 6.18 -3.91 -17.85
CA TYR A 240 6.35 -2.90 -16.82
C TYR A 240 6.47 -1.51 -17.46
N ALA A 241 6.16 -0.49 -16.67
CA ALA A 241 6.50 0.90 -16.94
C ALA A 241 7.44 1.39 -15.84
N SER A 242 8.46 2.16 -16.21
CA SER A 242 9.42 2.74 -15.27
C SER A 242 9.51 4.24 -15.47
N GLU A 243 9.53 4.99 -14.38
CA GLU A 243 9.58 6.45 -14.34
C GLU A 243 10.68 6.87 -13.36
N LEU A 244 11.60 7.72 -13.79
CA LEU A 244 12.64 8.27 -12.91
C LEU A 244 12.00 9.35 -12.05
N VAL A 245 12.04 9.18 -10.72
CA VAL A 245 11.43 10.09 -9.75
C VAL A 245 12.44 10.91 -8.95
N ALA A 246 13.71 10.50 -8.94
CA ALA A 246 14.78 11.31 -8.36
C ALA A 246 16.14 10.98 -8.99
N TRP A 247 16.97 12.02 -9.15
CA TRP A 247 18.39 11.92 -9.46
C TRP A 247 19.17 12.69 -8.39
N VAL A 248 20.08 12.03 -7.69
CA VAL A 248 20.87 12.66 -6.64
C VAL A 248 22.36 12.40 -6.82
N GLU A 249 23.12 13.47 -7.00
CA GLU A 249 24.58 13.41 -6.88
C GLU A 249 24.94 13.43 -5.38
N VAL A 250 25.63 12.39 -4.93
CA VAL A 250 26.11 12.24 -3.55
C VAL A 250 27.62 12.48 -3.55
N ARG A 251 28.04 13.53 -2.86
CA ARG A 251 29.41 14.03 -2.85
C ARG A 251 30.10 13.87 -1.51
#